data_AF-A0A7C1VX63-F1
#
_entry.id   AF-A0A7C1VX63-F1
#
_cell.length_a   1.000
_cell.length_b   1.000
_cell.length_c   1.000
_cell.angle_alpha   90.00
_cell.angle_beta   90.00
_cell.angle_gamma   90.00
#
_symmetry.space_group_name_H-M   'P 1'
#
loop_
_entity.id
_entity.type
_entity.pdbx_description
1 polymer ?
#
loop_
_entity_poly.entity_id
_entity_poly.type
_entity_poly.pdbx_seq_one_letter_code
_entity_poly.pdbx_strand_id
1 'polypeptide(L)' 'MKRRTECYICNPVALDLCCPVNEHHPITWSEYEKHIWCYVCKKDIKYDSIGAGPIPIGVSKLLGIDYRKYNIKTGKIRKR' A
#
# COMPACT_ATOMS: atom_id res chain seq x y z
N MET A 1 9.74 3.64 14.45
CA MET A 1 9.31 3.61 13.03
C MET A 1 8.85 4.99 12.61
N LYS A 2 9.07 5.42 11.36
CA LYS A 2 8.62 6.73 10.88
C LYS A 2 7.15 6.65 10.48
N ARG A 3 6.32 7.55 11.03
CA ARG A 3 4.90 7.65 10.67
C ARG A 3 4.74 8.11 9.22
N ARG A 4 3.79 7.48 8.54
CA ARG A 4 3.38 7.77 7.18
C ARG A 4 2.71 9.13 7.11
N THR A 5 3.06 9.91 6.09
CA THR A 5 2.38 11.16 5.74
C THR A 5 1.50 11.01 4.50
N GLU A 6 1.78 10.01 3.67
CA GLU A 6 1.12 9.74 2.40
C GLU A 6 0.76 8.26 2.28
N CYS A 7 -0.48 7.97 1.89
CA CYS A 7 -0.98 6.61 1.72
C CYS A 7 -1.48 6.41 0.29
N TYR A 8 -1.22 5.24 -0.31
CA TYR A 8 -1.81 4.91 -1.60
C TYR A 8 -3.33 4.81 -1.47
N ILE A 9 -4.06 5.27 -2.48
CA ILE A 9 -5.53 5.21 -2.48
C ILE A 9 -6.01 3.77 -2.68
N CYS A 10 -5.29 2.98 -3.47
CA CYS A 10 -5.60 1.57 -3.67
C CYS A 10 -5.32 0.73 -2.41
N ASN A 11 -6.03 -0.38 -2.30
CA ASN A 11 -5.78 -1.39 -1.28
C ASN A 11 -4.36 -1.99 -1.48
N PRO A 12 -3.59 -2.25 -0.41
CA PRO A 12 -2.27 -2.90 -0.54
C PRO A 12 -2.30 -4.21 -1.32
N VAL A 13 -3.39 -4.99 -1.27
CA VAL A 13 -3.57 -6.22 -2.06
C VAL A 13 -3.57 -5.94 -3.56
N ALA A 14 -4.11 -4.80 -4.00
CA ALA A 14 -4.08 -4.39 -5.41
C ALA A 14 -2.66 -4.02 -5.88
N LEU A 15 -1.71 -3.86 -4.96
CA LEU A 15 -0.28 -3.66 -5.22
C LEU A 15 0.53 -4.93 -4.99
N ASP A 16 -0.12 -6.09 -4.96
CA ASP A 16 0.50 -7.40 -4.78
C ASP A 16 1.26 -7.54 -3.45
N LEU A 17 0.74 -6.87 -2.40
CA LEU A 17 1.23 -7.02 -1.05
C LEU A 17 0.39 -8.06 -0.31
N CYS A 18 1.04 -8.95 0.44
CA CYS A 18 0.38 -10.06 1.12
C CYS A 18 1.09 -10.41 2.45
N CYS A 19 0.37 -10.83 3.48
CA CYS A 19 1.02 -11.18 4.74
C CYS A 19 1.99 -12.38 4.56
N PRO A 20 3.26 -12.32 5.02
CA PRO A 20 4.24 -13.39 4.88
C PRO A 20 3.89 -14.68 5.64
N VAL A 21 2.89 -14.64 6.53
CA VAL A 21 2.39 -15.83 7.23
C VAL A 21 1.35 -16.57 6.38
N ASN A 22 0.49 -15.81 5.69
CA ASN A 22 -0.57 -16.34 4.84
C ASN A 22 -1.06 -15.23 3.91
N GLU A 23 -1.00 -15.47 2.61
CA GLU A 23 -1.35 -14.48 1.58
C GLU A 23 -2.82 -14.04 1.62
N HIS A 24 -3.72 -14.88 2.16
CA HIS A 24 -5.14 -14.60 2.27
C HIS A 24 -5.52 -13.80 3.52
N HIS A 25 -4.57 -13.50 4.41
CA HIS A 25 -4.88 -12.68 5.57
C HIS A 25 -5.36 -11.29 5.14
N PRO A 26 -6.45 -10.77 5.73
CA PRO A 26 -6.88 -9.40 5.49
C PRO A 26 -5.79 -8.44 5.98
N ILE A 27 -5.36 -7.55 5.07
CA ILE A 27 -4.34 -6.54 5.31
C ILE A 27 -4.85 -5.14 4.97
N THR A 28 -4.23 -4.13 5.57
CA THR A 28 -4.45 -2.72 5.25
C THR A 28 -3.14 -1.94 5.32
N TRP A 29 -3.16 -0.67 4.93
CA TRP A 29 -2.03 0.21 5.11
C TRP A 29 -1.78 0.49 6.59
N SER A 30 -0.53 0.30 7.02
CA SER A 30 -0.10 0.69 8.36
C SER A 30 0.05 2.21 8.47
N GLU A 31 0.00 2.72 9.70
CA GLU A 31 0.39 4.09 10.03
C GLU A 31 1.89 4.37 9.79
N TYR A 32 2.73 3.34 9.59
CA TYR A 32 4.15 3.47 9.35
C TYR A 32 4.52 3.43 7.85
N GLU A 33 5.55 4.19 7.47
CA GLU A 33 6.06 4.20 6.10
C GLU A 33 6.55 2.82 5.68
N LYS A 34 6.16 2.37 4.48
CA LYS A 34 6.50 1.03 3.94
C LYS A 34 6.04 -0.16 4.79
N HIS A 35 5.03 0.03 5.65
CA HIS A 35 4.43 -1.07 6.39
C HIS A 35 2.98 -1.32 5.92
N ILE A 36 2.54 -2.56 6.04
CA ILE A 36 1.14 -2.97 6.06
C ILE A 36 0.78 -3.47 7.46
N TRP A 37 -0.48 -3.35 7.83
CA TRP A 37 -1.04 -3.96 9.02
C TRP A 37 -1.80 -5.23 8.64
N CYS A 38 -1.57 -6.32 9.35
CA CYS A 38 -2.33 -7.56 9.20
C CYS A 38 -3.33 -7.72 10.34
N TYR A 39 -4.63 -7.85 10.04
CA TYR A 39 -5.67 -7.96 11.08
C TYR A 39 -5.61 -9.28 11.84
N VAL A 40 -5.09 -10.35 11.22
CA VAL A 40 -4.96 -11.68 11.85
C VAL A 40 -3.71 -11.76 12.72
N CYS A 41 -2.55 -11.37 12.16
CA CYS A 41 -1.28 -11.40 12.90
C CYS A 41 -1.13 -10.27 13.92
N LYS A 42 -1.98 -9.23 13.85
CA LYS A 42 -1.97 -8.05 14.73
C LYS A 42 -0.59 -7.39 14.85
N LYS A 43 0.11 -7.27 13.72
CA LYS A 43 1.45 -6.66 13.66
C LYS A 43 1.67 -5.91 12.35
N ASP A 44 2.57 -4.94 12.42
CA ASP A 44 3.10 -4.22 11.26
C ASP A 44 4.15 -5.06 10.52
N ILE A 45 4.05 -5.10 9.20
CA ILE A 45 4.90 -5.89 8.33
C ILE A 45 5.56 -4.95 7.34
N LYS A 46 6.90 -4.90 7.37
CA LYS A 46 7.72 -4.00 6.56
C LYS A 46 7.96 -4.57 5.17
N TYR A 47 7.89 -3.72 4.16
CA TYR A 47 8.33 -3.98 2.78
C TYR A 47 9.46 -3.04 2.41
N ASP A 48 10.38 -3.51 1.56
CA ASP A 48 11.49 -2.66 1.10
C ASP A 48 11.07 -1.74 -0.05
N SER A 49 10.19 -2.24 -0.91
CA SER A 49 9.59 -1.53 -2.04
C SER A 49 8.11 -1.88 -2.17
N ILE A 50 7.30 -0.91 -2.60
CA ILE A 50 5.87 -1.09 -2.89
C ILE A 50 5.69 -0.76 -4.37
N GLY A 51 5.15 -1.71 -5.15
CA GLY A 51 4.92 -1.51 -6.58
C GLY A 51 6.18 -1.64 -7.45
N ALA A 52 7.15 -2.48 -7.06
CA ALA A 52 8.33 -2.82 -7.87
C ALA A 52 8.05 -3.91 -8.93
N GLY A 53 6.79 -4.24 -9.19
CA GLY A 53 6.40 -5.22 -10.20
C GLY A 53 6.74 -4.73 -11.62
N PRO A 54 6.86 -5.65 -12.60
CA PRO A 54 7.31 -5.35 -13.96
C PRO A 54 6.28 -4.58 -14.81
N ILE A 55 5.09 -4.29 -14.26
CA ILE A 55 3.99 -3.68 -15.00
C ILE A 55 4.22 -2.16 -15.11
N PRO A 56 4.26 -1.61 -16.33
CA PRO A 56 4.32 -0.17 -16.53
C PRO A 56 3.12 0.51 -15.88
N ILE A 57 3.41 1.56 -15.13
CA ILE A 57 2.47 2.38 -14.37
C ILE A 57 1.23 2.81 -15.17
N GLY A 58 1.38 3.10 -16.48
CA GLY A 58 0.27 3.49 -17.34
C GLY A 58 -0.72 2.35 -17.60
N VAL A 59 -0.23 1.11 -17.64
CA VAL A 59 -1.02 -0.11 -17.86
C VAL A 59 -1.71 -0.52 -16.56
N SER A 60 -1.09 -0.30 -15.40
CA SER A 60 -1.70 -0.63 -14.11
C SER A 60 -3.04 0.10 -13.89
N LYS A 61 -3.22 1.31 -14.44
CA LYS A 61 -4.49 2.03 -14.39
C LYS A 61 -5.62 1.30 -15.13
N LEU A 62 -5.32 0.58 -16.21
CA LEU A 62 -6.29 -0.26 -16.92
C LEU A 62 -6.72 -1.46 -16.07
N LEU A 63 -5.84 -1.93 -15.18
CA LEU A 63 -6.13 -2.99 -14.21
C LEU A 63 -6.79 -2.47 -12.93
N GLY A 64 -7.24 -1.19 -12.91
CA GLY A 64 -7.85 -0.57 -11.73
C GLY A 64 -6.87 -0.20 -10.62
N ILE A 65 -5.56 -0.30 -10.87
CA ILE A 65 -4.52 0.03 -9.89
C ILE A 65 -4.18 1.51 -9.97
N ASP A 66 -4.39 2.22 -8.86
CA ASP A 66 -4.12 3.64 -8.75
C ASP A 66 -2.97 3.94 -7.78
N TYR A 67 -1.82 4.33 -8.33
CA TYR A 67 -0.63 4.71 -7.56
C TYR A 67 -0.68 6.12 -6.98
N ARG A 68 -1.78 6.88 -7.16
CA ARG A 68 -1.93 8.16 -6.48
C ARG A 68 -1.90 7.96 -4.97
N LYS A 69 -1.27 8.91 -4.30
CA LYS A 69 -1.24 8.97 -2.85
C LYS A 69 -2.13 10.09 -2.37
N TYR A 70 -2.86 9.86 -1.30
CA TYR A 70 -3.50 10.93 -0.55
C TYR A 70 -2.60 11.30 0.63
N ASN A 71 -2.46 12.60 0.86
CA ASN A 71 -1.77 13.12 2.02
C ASN A 71 -2.72 13.04 3.22
N ILE A 72 -2.30 12.37 4.28
CA ILE A 72 -3.13 12.09 5.45
C ILE A 72 -3.45 13.38 6.22
N LYS A 73 -2.52 14.35 6.25
CA LYS A 73 -2.72 15.63 6.95
C LYS A 73 -3.65 16.57 6.20
N THR A 74 -3.51 16.66 4.88
CA THR A 74 -4.26 17.63 4.07
C THR A 74 -5.52 17.05 3.45
N GLY A 75 -5.69 15.73 3.47
CA GLY A 75 -6.80 15.04 2.79
C GLY A 75 -6.75 15.13 1.26
N LYS A 76 -5.72 15.75 0.69
CA LYS A 76 -5.61 15.99 -0.75
C LYS A 76 -4.92 14.81 -1.42
N ILE A 77 -5.50 14.36 -2.52
CA ILE A 77 -4.86 13.43 -3.45
C ILE A 77 -3.78 14.22 -4.22
N ARG A 78 -2.54 13.74 -4.19
CA ARG A 78 -1.50 14.27 -5.08
C ARG A 78 -1.88 13.90 -6.51
N LYS A 79 -2.17 14.93 -7.32
CA LYS A 79 -2.21 14.80 -8.77
C LYS A 79 -0.78 14.51 -9.23
N ARG A 80 -0.68 13.60 -10.20
CA ARG A 80 0.58 13.20 -10.77
C ARG A 80 1.09 14.24 -11.75
#